data_AF-A0A960ZR86-F1
#
_entry.id   AF-A0A960ZR86-F1
#
_cell.length_a   1.000
_cell.length_b   1.000
_cell.length_c   1.000
_cell.angle_alpha   90.00
_cell.angle_beta   90.00
_cell.angle_gamma   90.00
#
_symmetry.space_group_name_H-M   'P 1'
#
loop_
_entity.id
_entity.type
_entity.pdbx_description
1 polymer ?
#
loop_
_entity_poly.entity_id
_entity_poly.type
_entity_poly.pdbx_seq_one_letter_code
_entity_poly.pdbx_strand_id
1 'polypeptide(L)'
;MKSPLFFSLLLLSASAVTSAEETRPNVIFILTDDQGWGDAHFAGHPYVQTPNLDRLAREGSWFRQFYVAATVCSPSRTAFMTSHYPARHRVHGHFADAAQNEARSMPNWLDAEATTLPDLMKS
;
A
#
# COMPACT_ATOMS: atom_id res chain seq x y z
N MET A 1 6.69 60.18 16.64
CA MET A 1 6.19 59.81 15.30
C MET A 1 6.77 58.45 14.92
N LYS A 2 6.10 57.35 15.26
CA LYS A 2 6.47 55.99 14.83
C LYS A 2 5.28 55.50 14.00
N SER A 3 5.51 55.23 12.71
CA SER A 3 4.43 55.03 11.75
C SER A 3 3.70 53.72 12.02
N PRO A 4 2.36 53.66 11.91
CA PRO A 4 1.58 52.42 12.08
C PRO A 4 1.62 51.53 10.83
N LEU A 5 2.40 51.91 9.80
CA LEU A 5 2.34 51.33 8.47
C LEU A 5 2.96 49.92 8.37
N PHE A 6 3.82 49.55 9.33
CA PHE A 6 4.50 48.24 9.32
C PHE A 6 3.62 47.07 9.78
N PHE A 7 2.59 47.33 10.60
CA PHE A 7 1.74 46.25 11.13
C PHE A 7 0.64 45.81 10.14
N SER A 8 0.27 46.69 9.20
CA SER A 8 -0.71 46.38 8.16
C SER A 8 -0.15 45.53 7.01
N LEU A 9 1.16 45.49 6.82
CA LEU A 9 1.79 44.70 5.75
C LEU A 9 1.93 43.21 6.11
N LEU A 10 1.97 42.89 7.42
CA LEU A 10 2.08 41.51 7.89
C LEU A 10 0.73 40.75 7.82
N LEU A 11 -0.39 41.46 7.88
CA LEU A 11 -1.75 40.88 7.81
C LEU A 11 -2.21 40.59 6.38
N LEU A 12 -1.56 41.16 5.36
CA LEU A 12 -1.96 40.99 3.96
C LEU A 12 -1.34 39.75 3.28
N SER A 13 -0.40 39.07 3.94
CA SER A 13 0.23 37.84 3.41
C SER A 13 -0.47 36.54 3.85
N ALA A 14 -1.55 36.61 4.64
CA ALA A 14 -2.21 35.43 5.19
C ALA A 14 -3.41 34.91 4.36
N SER A 15 -3.81 35.59 3.29
CA SER A 15 -5.10 35.32 2.60
C SER A 15 -4.98 34.60 1.25
N ALA A 16 -3.87 33.96 0.95
CA ALA A 16 -3.72 33.17 -0.28
C ALA A 16 -3.47 31.68 0.02
N VAL A 17 -4.28 31.08 0.90
CA VAL A 17 -4.50 29.64 0.82
C VAL A 17 -5.54 29.44 -0.27
N THR A 18 -5.08 29.41 -1.52
CA THR A 18 -5.89 28.92 -2.63
C THR A 18 -6.31 27.51 -2.26
N SER A 19 -7.62 27.28 -2.14
CA SER A 19 -8.18 25.93 -2.07
C SER A 19 -7.72 25.22 -3.33
N ALA A 20 -6.63 24.44 -3.22
CA ALA A 20 -6.26 23.51 -4.26
C ALA A 20 -7.50 22.64 -4.47
N GLU A 21 -8.02 22.63 -5.69
CA GLU A 21 -9.07 21.71 -6.08
C GLU A 21 -8.59 20.32 -5.64
N GLU A 22 -9.35 19.65 -4.76
CA GLU A 22 -9.01 18.32 -4.25
C GLU A 22 -9.08 17.32 -5.41
N THR A 23 -8.05 17.31 -6.22
CA THR A 23 -7.84 16.31 -7.26
C THR A 23 -7.50 15.02 -6.52
N ARG A 24 -8.53 14.16 -6.35
CA ARG A 24 -8.34 12.84 -5.77
C ARG A 24 -7.36 12.06 -6.66
N PRO A 25 -6.20 11.63 -6.15
CA PRO A 25 -5.25 10.90 -6.96
C PRO A 25 -5.80 9.51 -7.31
N ASN A 26 -5.46 9.01 -8.50
CA ASN A 26 -5.63 7.59 -8.79
C ASN A 26 -4.58 6.80 -8.01
N VAL A 27 -5.01 5.76 -7.32
CA VAL A 27 -4.12 4.86 -6.58
C VAL A 27 -4.13 3.50 -7.27
N ILE A 28 -2.96 3.06 -7.75
CA ILE A 28 -2.78 1.78 -8.45
C ILE A 28 -1.84 0.92 -7.64
N PHE A 29 -2.31 -0.26 -7.24
CA PHE A 29 -1.49 -1.28 -6.60
C PHE A 29 -1.02 -2.31 -7.63
N ILE A 30 0.29 -2.50 -7.75
CA ILE A 30 0.90 -3.58 -8.54
C ILE A 30 1.44 -4.61 -7.54
N LEU A 31 0.66 -5.65 -7.28
CA LEU A 31 1.04 -6.74 -6.38
C LEU A 31 1.46 -7.96 -7.21
N THR A 32 2.73 -8.33 -7.13
CA THR A 32 3.29 -9.47 -7.86
C THR A 32 3.14 -10.76 -7.07
N ASP A 33 3.16 -11.90 -7.76
CA ASP A 33 3.04 -13.24 -7.17
C ASP A 33 4.41 -13.91 -7.19
N ASP A 34 4.84 -14.42 -6.04
CA ASP A 34 6.12 -15.13 -5.83
C ASP A 34 7.41 -14.39 -6.26
N GLN A 35 7.36 -13.08 -6.50
CA GLN A 35 8.55 -12.29 -6.82
C GLN A 35 9.40 -12.04 -5.57
N GLY A 36 10.61 -12.58 -5.55
CA GLY A 36 11.61 -12.37 -4.50
C GLY A 36 12.30 -11.02 -4.59
N TRP A 37 13.01 -10.67 -3.52
CA TRP A 37 13.76 -9.40 -3.41
C TRP A 37 14.78 -9.22 -4.54
N GLY A 38 15.44 -10.31 -4.94
CA GLY A 38 16.47 -10.31 -5.98
C GLY A 38 15.96 -10.44 -7.41
N ASP A 39 14.65 -10.54 -7.66
CA ASP A 39 14.10 -10.92 -8.97
C ASP A 39 13.86 -9.73 -9.92
N ALA A 40 14.51 -8.59 -9.68
CA ALA A 40 14.44 -7.41 -10.55
C ALA A 40 15.83 -6.82 -10.81
N HIS A 41 16.00 -6.20 -11.98
CA HIS A 41 17.27 -5.57 -12.34
C HIS A 41 17.64 -4.43 -11.39
N PHE A 42 16.68 -3.58 -11.01
CA PHE A 42 16.92 -2.53 -10.01
C PHE A 42 17.35 -3.06 -8.63
N ALA A 43 17.09 -4.34 -8.34
CA ALA A 43 17.53 -5.02 -7.12
C ALA A 43 18.86 -5.78 -7.28
N GLY A 44 19.49 -5.71 -8.45
CA GLY A 44 20.79 -6.30 -8.74
C GLY A 44 20.74 -7.66 -9.44
N HIS A 45 19.59 -8.11 -9.96
CA HIS A 45 19.53 -9.36 -10.71
C HIS A 45 20.45 -9.30 -11.96
N PRO A 46 21.34 -10.28 -12.19
CA PRO A 46 22.34 -10.19 -13.27
C PRO A 46 21.76 -10.32 -14.69
N TYR A 47 20.60 -10.97 -14.84
CA TYR A 47 20.04 -11.32 -16.16
C TYR A 47 18.62 -10.84 -16.46
N VAL A 48 17.81 -10.53 -15.43
CA VAL A 48 16.39 -10.21 -15.60
C VAL A 48 16.30 -8.78 -16.09
N GLN A 49 15.44 -8.54 -17.08
CA GLN A 49 15.24 -7.20 -17.64
C GLN A 49 13.86 -6.69 -17.20
N THR A 50 13.86 -5.62 -16.39
CA THR A 50 12.64 -5.01 -15.85
C THR A 50 12.57 -3.52 -16.15
N PRO A 51 12.74 -3.07 -17.41
CA PRO A 51 12.97 -1.66 -17.74
C PRO A 51 11.87 -0.71 -17.21
N ASN A 52 10.62 -1.18 -17.17
CA ASN A 52 9.51 -0.40 -16.61
C ASN A 52 9.55 -0.32 -15.07
N LEU A 53 9.88 -1.41 -14.37
CA LEU A 53 10.04 -1.38 -12.91
C LEU A 53 11.30 -0.61 -12.50
N ASP A 54 12.37 -0.71 -13.28
CA ASP A 54 13.60 0.05 -13.07
C ASP A 54 13.36 1.55 -13.21
N ARG A 55 12.52 1.94 -14.20
CA ARG A 55 12.05 3.31 -14.33
C ARG A 55 11.25 3.75 -13.11
N LEU A 56 10.29 2.93 -12.66
CA LEU A 56 9.49 3.23 -11.46
C LEU A 56 10.35 3.37 -10.20
N ALA A 57 11.35 2.51 -10.01
CA ALA A 57 12.26 2.57 -8.88
C ALA A 57 13.16 3.82 -8.91
N ARG A 58 13.57 4.28 -10.09
CA ARG A 58 14.41 5.48 -10.28
C ARG A 58 13.62 6.78 -10.15
N GLU A 59 12.39 6.82 -10.67
CA GLU A 59 11.54 8.02 -10.67
C GLU A 59 10.69 8.14 -9.40
N GLY A 60 10.57 7.07 -8.63
CA GLY A 60 9.81 7.00 -7.38
C GLY A 60 10.68 6.79 -6.14
N SER A 61 10.06 6.17 -5.12
CA SER A 61 10.72 5.77 -3.88
C SER A 61 10.89 4.26 -3.84
N TRP A 62 12.11 3.78 -3.63
CA TRP A 62 12.41 2.36 -3.48
C TRP A 62 12.70 1.99 -2.02
N PHE A 63 11.86 1.11 -1.47
CA PHE A 63 12.03 0.58 -0.12
C PHE A 63 12.89 -0.70 -0.15
N ARG A 64 14.11 -0.61 0.38
CA ARG A 64 15.04 -1.76 0.47
C ARG A 64 14.69 -2.76 1.57
N GLN A 65 13.88 -2.34 2.53
CA GLN A 65 13.43 -3.14 3.68
C GLN A 65 11.89 -3.13 3.78
N PHE A 66 11.24 -3.60 2.72
CA PHE A 66 9.80 -3.83 2.71
C PHE A 66 9.52 -5.31 3.04
N TYR A 67 8.49 -5.56 3.86
CA TYR A 67 8.14 -6.91 4.31
C TYR A 67 6.65 -7.18 4.11
N VAL A 68 6.33 -8.38 3.63
CA VAL A 68 4.98 -8.92 3.64
C VAL A 68 4.63 -9.46 5.03
N ALA A 69 3.36 -9.42 5.39
CA ALA A 69 2.91 -9.88 6.71
C ALA A 69 2.92 -11.42 6.87
N ALA A 70 3.04 -12.17 5.77
CA ALA A 70 3.15 -13.62 5.76
C ALA A 70 3.86 -14.13 4.50
N THR A 71 4.46 -15.32 4.58
CA THR A 71 5.28 -15.94 3.52
C THR A 71 4.47 -16.73 2.50
N VAL A 72 3.13 -16.69 2.56
CA VAL A 72 2.22 -17.46 1.68
C VAL A 72 1.16 -16.52 1.09
N CYS A 73 0.69 -16.83 -0.11
CA CYS A 73 -0.23 -16.00 -0.89
C CYS A 73 -1.48 -15.56 -0.12
N SER A 74 -2.32 -16.49 0.36
CA SER A 74 -3.58 -16.17 1.05
C SER A 74 -3.40 -15.29 2.29
N PRO A 75 -2.53 -15.62 3.28
CA PRO A 75 -2.36 -14.76 4.45
C PRO A 75 -1.73 -13.41 4.07
N SER A 76 -0.78 -13.36 3.13
CA SER A 76 -0.20 -12.10 2.66
C SER A 76 -1.26 -11.18 2.04
N ARG A 77 -2.13 -11.73 1.18
CA ARG A 77 -3.24 -11.01 0.55
C ARG A 77 -4.32 -10.61 1.56
N THR A 78 -4.60 -11.43 2.57
CA THR A 78 -5.50 -11.05 3.67
C THR A 78 -4.98 -9.82 4.41
N ALA A 79 -3.68 -9.76 4.71
CA ALA A 79 -3.08 -8.60 5.35
C ALA A 79 -3.11 -7.37 4.45
N PHE A 80 -2.75 -7.52 3.17
CA PHE A 80 -2.82 -6.43 2.20
C PHE A 80 -4.24 -5.85 2.07
N MET A 81 -5.26 -6.73 1.98
CA MET A 81 -6.64 -6.29 1.78
C MET A 81 -7.27 -5.67 3.03
N THR A 82 -6.86 -6.06 4.23
CA THR A 82 -7.55 -5.64 5.48
C THR A 82 -6.70 -4.76 6.39
N SER A 83 -5.43 -4.52 6.05
CA SER A 83 -4.45 -3.85 6.92
C SER A 83 -4.28 -4.49 8.31
N HIS A 84 -4.67 -5.77 8.46
CA HIS A 84 -4.57 -6.53 9.69
C HIS A 84 -3.54 -7.66 9.58
N TYR A 85 -2.91 -8.05 10.69
CA TYR A 85 -2.19 -9.32 10.72
C TYR A 85 -3.12 -10.49 10.37
N PRO A 86 -2.67 -11.48 9.57
CA PRO A 86 -3.54 -12.55 9.07
C PRO A 86 -4.20 -13.39 10.17
N ALA A 87 -3.53 -13.50 11.32
CA ALA A 87 -4.03 -14.19 12.51
C ALA A 87 -5.38 -13.65 13.01
N ARG A 88 -5.67 -12.35 12.80
CA ARG A 88 -6.96 -11.75 13.15
C ARG A 88 -8.14 -12.40 12.42
N HIS A 89 -7.88 -12.94 11.22
CA HIS A 89 -8.86 -13.59 10.35
C HIS A 89 -8.69 -15.11 10.31
N ARG A 90 -7.78 -15.68 11.11
CA ARG A 90 -7.43 -17.12 11.12
C ARG A 90 -7.01 -17.64 9.74
N VAL A 91 -6.43 -16.78 8.91
CA VAL A 91 -5.83 -17.16 7.63
C VAL A 91 -4.34 -17.29 7.85
N HIS A 92 -3.84 -18.51 8.07
CA HIS A 92 -2.42 -18.79 8.38
C HIS A 92 -1.75 -19.74 7.37
N GLY A 93 -2.44 -20.10 6.29
CA GLY A 93 -1.93 -20.90 5.18
C GLY A 93 -2.63 -20.54 3.87
N HIS A 94 -2.26 -21.18 2.77
CA HIS A 94 -3.00 -21.02 1.51
C HIS A 94 -4.40 -21.62 1.65
N PHE A 95 -5.40 -20.95 1.09
CA PHE A 95 -6.73 -21.52 0.95
C PHE A 95 -6.65 -22.76 0.05
N ALA A 96 -7.26 -23.84 0.50
CA ALA A 96 -7.36 -25.10 -0.23
C ALA A 96 -8.81 -25.60 -0.24
N ASP A 97 -9.02 -26.92 -0.36
CA ASP A 97 -10.36 -27.47 -0.21
C ASP A 97 -10.91 -27.33 1.23
N ALA A 98 -12.23 -27.46 1.38
CA ALA A 98 -12.90 -27.22 2.65
C ALA A 98 -12.45 -28.15 3.78
N ALA A 99 -12.18 -29.43 3.48
CA ALA A 99 -11.73 -30.39 4.48
C ALA A 99 -10.31 -30.06 4.96
N GLN A 100 -9.43 -29.63 4.04
CA GLN A 100 -8.09 -29.19 4.39
C GLN A 100 -8.08 -27.89 5.20
N ASN A 101 -8.92 -26.92 4.84
CA ASN A 101 -9.03 -25.67 5.60
C ASN A 101 -9.58 -25.94 7.01
N GLU A 102 -10.63 -26.76 7.13
CA GLU A 102 -11.19 -27.18 8.42
C GLU A 102 -10.16 -27.91 9.28
N ALA A 103 -9.42 -28.87 8.71
CA ALA A 103 -8.33 -29.58 9.40
C ALA A 103 -7.22 -28.63 9.89
N ARG A 104 -7.00 -27.51 9.19
CA ARG A 104 -6.05 -26.45 9.57
C ARG A 104 -6.68 -25.38 10.47
N SER A 105 -7.95 -25.49 10.84
CA SER A 105 -8.71 -24.45 11.57
C SER A 105 -8.72 -23.08 10.87
N MET A 106 -8.74 -23.10 9.54
CA MET A 106 -8.80 -21.94 8.66
C MET A 106 -10.21 -21.77 8.07
N PRO A 107 -10.65 -20.54 7.76
CA PRO A 107 -11.84 -20.34 6.96
C PRO A 107 -11.57 -20.72 5.49
N ASN A 108 -12.64 -20.94 4.73
CA ASN A 108 -12.55 -21.24 3.30
C ASN A 108 -12.30 -19.99 2.43
N TRP A 109 -12.54 -18.80 2.98
CA TRP A 109 -12.35 -17.51 2.33
C TRP A 109 -12.20 -16.42 3.41
N LEU A 110 -11.76 -15.23 3.01
CA LEU A 110 -11.83 -14.04 3.86
C LEU A 110 -13.31 -13.69 4.11
N ASP A 111 -13.66 -13.32 5.35
CA ASP A 111 -15.01 -12.88 5.71
C ASP A 111 -15.50 -11.79 4.73
N ALA A 112 -16.68 -12.01 4.15
CA ALA A 112 -17.27 -11.09 3.17
C ALA A 112 -17.64 -9.73 3.78
N GLU A 113 -17.85 -9.70 5.09
CA GLU A 113 -18.15 -8.47 5.84
C GLU A 113 -16.87 -7.75 6.33
N ALA A 114 -15.69 -8.32 6.08
CA ALA A 114 -14.44 -7.65 6.42
C ALA A 114 -14.26 -6.38 5.60
N THR A 115 -14.12 -5.23 6.26
CA THR A 115 -13.79 -3.98 5.58
C THR A 115 -12.43 -4.08 4.90
N THR A 116 -12.40 -3.86 3.59
CA THR A 116 -11.16 -3.91 2.81
C THR A 116 -10.61 -2.53 2.46
N LEU A 117 -9.33 -2.46 2.09
CA LEU A 117 -8.68 -1.26 1.60
C LEU A 117 -9.46 -0.63 0.42
N PRO A 118 -9.91 -1.37 -0.60
CA PRO A 118 -10.82 -0.82 -1.62
C PRO A 118 -12.13 -0.26 -1.08
N ASP A 119 -12.72 -0.83 -0.02
CA ASP A 119 -13.95 -0.29 0.55
C ASP A 119 -13.73 1.07 1.20
N LEU A 120 -12.58 1.27 1.84
CA LEU A 120 -12.16 2.57 2.40
C LEU A 120 -11.87 3.62 1.32
N MET A 121 -11.52 3.20 0.11
CA MET A 121 -11.18 4.10 -1.00
C MET A 121 -12.38 4.53 -1.85
N LYS A 122 -13.58 3.97 -1.61
CA LYS A 122 -14.81 4.30 -2.33
C LYS A 122 -15.47 5.61 -1.86
N SER A 123 -15.16 6.09 -0.65
CA SER A 123 -15.67 7.34 -0.06
C SER A 123 -14.85 8.56 -0.50
#